data_AF-A0A532VAL6-F1
#
_entry.id   AF-A0A532VAL6-F1
#
_cell.length_a   1.000
_cell.length_b   1.000
_cell.length_c   1.000
_cell.angle_alpha   90.00
_cell.angle_beta   90.00
_cell.angle_gamma   90.00
#
_symmetry.space_group_name_H-M   'P 1'
#
loop_
_entity.id
_entity.type
_entity.pdbx_description
1 polymer ?
#
loop_
_entity_poly.entity_id
_entity_poly.type
_entity_poly.pdbx_seq_one_letter_code
_entity_poly.pdbx_strand_id
1 'polypeptide(L)' 'MPKMKTKRSLAKRVKVTGKGKLKRYKSGHSHLLTSKSKTRKRRLRQSTTVEGSNERRMKKLLPKVGRSK' A
#
# COMPACT_ATOMS: atom_id res chain seq x y z
N MET A 1 -9.22 -27.71 -10.87
CA MET A 1 -8.83 -26.37 -11.36
C MET A 1 -8.25 -25.51 -10.24
N PRO A 2 -6.98 -25.06 -10.33
CA PRO A 2 -6.42 -24.11 -9.38
C PRO A 2 -7.01 -22.71 -9.60
N LYS A 3 -7.68 -22.15 -8.58
CA LYS A 3 -8.18 -20.76 -8.59
C LYS A 3 -7.07 -19.81 -8.14
N MET A 4 -6.94 -18.64 -8.79
CA MET A 4 -6.00 -17.60 -8.34
C MET A 4 -6.30 -17.16 -6.90
N LYS A 5 -5.32 -17.30 -6.02
CA LYS A 5 -5.42 -16.90 -4.61
C LYS A 5 -4.88 -15.48 -4.41
N THR A 6 -5.46 -14.74 -3.48
CA THR A 6 -4.94 -13.43 -3.07
C THR A 6 -3.67 -13.58 -2.25
N LYS A 7 -2.65 -12.77 -2.57
CA LYS A 7 -1.44 -12.70 -1.75
C LYS A 7 -1.75 -12.00 -0.44
N ARG A 8 -1.97 -12.77 0.64
CA ARG A 8 -2.39 -12.25 1.96
C ARG A 8 -1.41 -11.23 2.55
N SER A 9 -0.11 -11.39 2.32
CA SER A 9 0.90 -10.43 2.78
C SER A 9 0.74 -9.04 2.16
N LEU A 10 0.29 -8.96 0.91
CA LEU A 10 0.01 -7.71 0.23
C LEU A 10 -1.33 -7.12 0.70
N ALA A 11 -2.36 -7.96 0.85
CA ALA A 11 -3.67 -7.54 1.32
C ALA A 11 -3.64 -6.89 2.71
N LYS A 12 -2.72 -7.31 3.60
CA LYS A 12 -2.52 -6.69 4.92
C LYS A 12 -1.89 -5.29 4.86
N ARG A 13 -1.16 -4.97 3.78
CA ARG A 13 -0.31 -3.76 3.68
C ARG A 13 -0.91 -2.66 2.82
N VAL A 14 -1.86 -2.99 1.95
CA VAL A 14 -2.43 -2.08 0.95
C VAL A 14 -3.94 -2.03 1.09
N LYS A 15 -4.51 -0.81 1.08
CA LYS A 15 -5.96 -0.58 1.07
C LYS A 15 -6.39 -0.01 -0.28
N VAL A 16 -7.60 -0.36 -0.72
CA VAL A 16 -8.20 0.20 -1.94
C VAL A 16 -9.02 1.43 -1.55
N THR A 17 -8.82 2.55 -2.25
CA THR A 17 -9.64 3.75 -2.10
C THR A 17 -10.92 3.63 -2.92
N GLY A 18 -11.95 4.42 -2.63
CA GLY A 18 -13.22 4.38 -3.38
C GLY A 18 -13.07 4.62 -4.90
N LYS A 19 -12.01 5.31 -5.32
CA LYS A 19 -11.67 5.54 -6.75
C LYS A 19 -10.79 4.44 -7.37
N GLY A 20 -10.61 3.30 -6.69
CA GLY A 20 -9.82 2.16 -7.18
C GLY A 20 -8.30 2.32 -7.08
N LYS A 21 -7.79 3.41 -6.48
CA LYS A 21 -6.34 3.60 -6.25
C LYS A 21 -5.86 2.82 -5.04
N LEU A 22 -4.63 2.32 -5.09
CA LEU A 22 -3.99 1.60 -3.99
C LEU A 22 -3.28 2.56 -3.03
N LYS A 23 -3.66 2.51 -1.75
CA LYS A 23 -3.10 3.31 -0.65
C LYS A 23 -2.14 2.47 0.19
N ARG A 24 -0.97 3.03 0.50
CA ARG A 24 0.06 2.43 1.36
C ARG A 24 0.59 3.42 2.41
N TYR A 25 1.22 2.89 3.45
CA TYR A 25 2.03 3.67 4.38
C TYR A 25 3.48 3.78 3.89
N LYS A 26 4.16 4.88 4.24
CA LYS A 26 5.57 5.08 3.94
C LYS A 26 6.44 4.27 4.90
N SER A 27 7.58 3.79 4.43
CA SER A 27 8.55 3.06 5.25
C SER A 27 9.38 3.99 6.13
N GLY A 28 9.97 3.46 7.19
CA GLY A 28 10.96 4.17 8.01
C GLY A 28 10.40 5.02 9.16
N HIS A 29 9.17 4.79 9.59
CA HIS A 29 8.59 5.45 10.78
C HIS A 29 8.59 4.59 12.07
N SER A 30 9.14 3.37 12.05
CA SER A 30 9.05 2.47 13.21
C SER A 30 10.14 2.67 14.27
N HIS A 31 11.40 2.87 13.86
CA HIS A 31 12.55 3.01 14.76
C HIS A 31 13.50 4.13 14.27
N LEU A 32 14.46 4.52 15.12
CA LEU A 32 15.41 5.62 14.87
C LEU A 32 14.68 6.93 14.50
N LEU A 33 13.75 7.34 15.35
CA LEU A 33 12.95 8.57 15.18
C LEU A 33 13.59 9.79 15.83
N THR A 34 14.56 9.58 16.71
CA THR A 34 15.34 10.61 17.42
C THR A 34 16.22 11.37 16.44
N SER A 35 16.95 10.66 15.56
CA SER A 35 17.83 11.24 14.54
C SER A 35 17.10 11.85 13.33
N LYS A 36 15.76 11.69 13.23
CA LYS A 36 14.97 12.21 12.11
C LYS A 36 14.37 13.56 12.46
N SER A 37 14.51 14.53 11.55
CA SER A 37 13.90 15.84 11.67
C SER A 37 12.37 15.77 11.83
N LYS A 38 11.79 16.77 12.52
CA LYS A 38 10.33 16.87 12.74
C LYS A 38 9.55 16.87 11.42
N THR A 39 10.07 17.54 10.40
CA THR A 39 9.48 17.60 9.05
C THR A 39 9.48 16.23 8.37
N ARG A 40 10.58 15.48 8.46
CA ARG A 40 10.67 14.11 7.92
C ARG A 40 9.67 13.17 8.60
N LYS A 41 9.56 13.21 9.93
CA LYS A 41 8.59 12.41 10.69
C LYS A 41 7.15 12.69 10.26
N ARG A 42 6.77 13.96 10.11
CA ARG A 42 5.44 14.37 9.62
C ARG A 42 5.14 13.80 8.23
N ARG A 43 6.10 13.88 7.31
CA ARG A 43 5.96 13.36 5.95
C ARG A 43 5.81 11.83 5.92
N LEU A 44 6.53 11.12 6.80
CA LEU A 44 6.48 9.65 6.89
C LEU A 44 5.19 9.12 7.52
N ARG A 45 4.56 9.89 8.42
CA ARG A 45 3.26 9.55 9.03
C ARG A 45 2.12 9.50 8.00
N GLN A 46 2.19 10.33 6.95
CA GLN A 46 1.15 10.41 5.95
C GLN A 46 1.18 9.22 4.99
N SER A 47 0.02 8.60 4.80
CA SER A 47 -0.21 7.60 3.77
C SER A 47 -0.07 8.19 2.37
N THR A 48 0.37 7.39 1.42
CA THR A 48 0.56 7.78 0.02
C THR A 48 -0.04 6.74 -0.93
N THR A 49 -0.25 7.15 -2.17
CA THR A 49 -0.71 6.25 -3.23
C THR A 49 0.48 5.45 -3.78
N VAL A 50 0.23 4.23 -4.24
CA VAL A 50 1.23 3.45 -4.99
C VAL A 50 1.44 4.11 -6.34
N GLU A 51 2.69 4.18 -6.78
CA GLU A 51 3.05 4.70 -8.10
C GLU A 51 2.51 3.80 -9.22
N GLY A 52 2.15 4.38 -10.36
CA GLY A 52 1.46 3.68 -11.46
C GLY A 52 2.20 2.46 -12.01
N SER A 53 3.53 2.49 -12.00
CA SER A 53 4.41 1.37 -12.39
C SER A 53 4.17 0.11 -11.55
N ASN A 54 4.08 0.28 -10.23
CA ASN A 54 3.86 -0.80 -9.28
C ASN A 54 2.39 -1.17 -9.11
N GLU A 55 1.47 -0.25 -9.43
CA GLU A 55 0.03 -0.45 -9.26
C GLU A 55 -0.49 -1.60 -10.13
N ARG A 56 -0.06 -1.68 -11.40
CA ARG A 56 -0.48 -2.76 -12.33
C ARG A 56 -0.09 -4.15 -11.81
N ARG A 57 1.13 -4.28 -11.28
CA ARG A 57 1.64 -5.54 -10.72
C ARG A 57 0.90 -5.93 -9.44
N MET A 58 0.60 -4.97 -8.57
CA MET A 58 -0.12 -5.22 -7.33
C MET A 58 -1.57 -5.62 -7.55
N LYS A 59 -2.26 -5.04 -8.55
CA LYS A 59 -3.64 -5.40 -8.90
C LYS A 59 -3.77 -6.87 -9.34
N LYS A 60 -2.81 -7.38 -10.14
CA LYS A 60 -2.78 -8.82 -10.53
C LYS A 60 -2.67 -9.77 -9.33
N LEU A 61 -1.97 -9.36 -8.27
CA LEU A 61 -1.78 -10.15 -7.05
C LEU A 61 -2.96 -10.06 -6.05
N LEU A 62 -3.90 -9.15 -6.31
CA LEU A 62 -5.09 -8.90 -5.48
C LEU A 62 -6.39 -9.14 -6.27
N PRO A 63 -6.62 -10.34 -6.84
CA PRO A 63 -7.75 -10.60 -7.72
C PRO A 63 -9.13 -10.42 -7.07
N LYS A 64 -9.24 -10.47 -5.73
CA LYS A 64 -10.52 -10.35 -5.00
C LYS A 64 -10.75 -8.99 -4.34
N VAL A 65 -9.76 -8.10 -4.30
CA VAL A 65 -9.79 -6.89 -3.45
C VAL A 65 -10.20 -5.64 -4.25
N GLY A 66 -10.35 -5.74 -5.57
CA GLY A 66 -10.35 -4.59 -6.47
C GLY A 66 -11.57 -4.38 -7.36
N ARG A 67 -12.76 -4.90 -7.04
CA ARG A 67 -13.98 -4.46 -7.72
C ARG A 67 -14.73 -3.48 -6.81
N SER A 68 -14.47 -2.18 -6.96
CA SER A 68 -15.59 -1.25 -6.82
C SER A 68 -16.60 -1.69 -7.87
N LYS A 69 -17.87 -1.86 -7.46
CA LYS A 69 -18.96 -2.02 -8.42
C LYS A 69 -18.88 -0.93 -9.49
#